data_AF-A0A5D3ASE8-F1
#
_entry.id   AF-A0A5D3ASE8-F1
#
_cell.length_a   1.000
_cell.length_b   1.000
_cell.length_c   1.000
_cell.angle_alpha   90.00
_cell.angle_beta   90.00
_cell.angle_gamma   90.00
#
_symmetry.space_group_name_H-M   'P 1'
#
loop_
_entity.id
_entity.type
_entity.pdbx_description
1 polymer ?
#
loop_
_entity_poly.entity_id
_entity_poly.type
_entity_poly.pdbx_seq_one_letter_code
_entity_poly.pdbx_strand_id
1 'polypeptide(L)'
;MPKSTPADSNASKDTQSVVVHRKKGRCDTLEKRVINLPTQSTVFPPDSRVSGVYSNDDEHMCYCPVHLQPGESDEPSWTGGKPIINKESNSARIHFRDRESTIFEFLCAGTAIITSFRDDDPADDEVLVGSTVTKSDLDEMGLWPTYRDGFKNATGVETGLLIRGEFVNMYEGDPMLEIDREVMTDRETFADAFGAFFDSNTIKKLSRNNYSQKQLEW
;
A
#
# COMPACT_ATOMS: atom_id res chain seq x y z
N MET A 1 -24.78 -39.36 -20.47
CA MET A 1 -24.79 -38.31 -19.43
C MET A 1 -25.33 -38.92 -18.16
N PRO A 2 -24.63 -38.71 -17.03
CA PRO A 2 -25.21 -37.82 -16.02
C PRO A 2 -24.24 -36.69 -15.65
N LYS A 3 -24.83 -35.52 -15.39
CA LYS A 3 -24.20 -34.29 -14.92
C LYS A 3 -23.56 -34.53 -13.55
N SER A 4 -22.30 -34.15 -13.40
CA SER A 4 -21.66 -33.90 -12.11
C SER A 4 -21.65 -32.39 -11.89
N THR A 5 -22.38 -31.94 -10.87
CA THR A 5 -22.43 -30.56 -10.37
C THR A 5 -21.10 -30.21 -9.68
N PRO A 6 -20.61 -28.95 -9.72
CA PRO A 6 -19.40 -28.56 -9.00
C PRO A 6 -19.68 -28.48 -7.49
N ALA A 7 -18.70 -28.91 -6.69
CA ALA A 7 -18.69 -28.68 -5.26
C ALA A 7 -18.25 -27.24 -4.99
N ASP A 8 -19.11 -26.50 -4.28
CA ASP A 8 -18.80 -25.19 -3.70
C ASP A 8 -17.72 -25.36 -2.63
N SER A 9 -16.50 -24.87 -2.92
CA SER A 9 -15.47 -24.69 -1.90
C SER A 9 -15.73 -23.38 -1.16
N ASN A 10 -16.44 -23.49 -0.03
CA ASN A 10 -16.56 -22.42 0.96
C ASN A 10 -15.17 -22.04 1.48
N ALA A 11 -14.69 -20.85 1.10
CA ALA A 11 -13.56 -20.21 1.76
C ALA A 11 -13.98 -19.84 3.19
N SER A 12 -13.34 -20.48 4.18
CA SER A 12 -13.48 -20.17 5.60
C SER A 12 -12.99 -18.75 5.85
N LYS A 13 -13.84 -17.91 6.46
CA LYS A 13 -13.45 -16.58 6.98
C LYS A 13 -13.10 -16.73 8.45
N ASP A 14 -11.87 -17.09 8.74
CA ASP A 14 -11.39 -17.09 10.13
C ASP A 14 -11.12 -15.65 10.56
N THR A 15 -11.93 -15.17 11.50
CA THR A 15 -11.85 -13.82 12.08
C THR A 15 -11.02 -13.89 13.34
N GLN A 16 -9.90 -13.17 13.42
CA GLN A 16 -9.20 -12.93 14.68
C GLN A 16 -9.65 -11.60 15.27
N SER A 17 -10.06 -11.61 16.55
CA SER A 17 -10.52 -10.43 17.28
C SER A 17 -9.67 -10.22 18.52
N VAL A 18 -9.04 -9.05 18.65
CA VAL A 18 -8.25 -8.65 19.84
C VAL A 18 -9.08 -7.70 20.71
N VAL A 19 -9.10 -7.95 22.02
CA VAL A 19 -9.90 -7.19 23.00
C VAL A 19 -9.03 -6.16 23.72
N VAL A 20 -9.16 -4.88 23.38
CA VAL A 20 -8.43 -3.80 24.08
C VAL A 20 -9.25 -3.27 25.26
N HIS A 21 -8.70 -3.31 26.47
CA HIS A 21 -9.32 -2.76 27.68
C HIS A 21 -8.83 -1.35 27.96
N ARG A 22 -9.76 -0.39 28.12
CA ARG A 22 -9.42 0.94 28.65
C ARG A 22 -10.22 1.23 29.91
N LYS A 23 -9.52 1.33 31.05
CA LYS A 23 -10.10 1.83 32.31
C LYS A 23 -10.19 3.36 32.26
N LYS A 24 -11.40 3.91 32.18
CA LYS A 24 -11.66 5.29 32.61
C LYS A 24 -13.01 5.35 33.32
N GLY A 25 -13.01 6.01 34.47
CA GLY A 25 -13.99 5.86 35.54
C GLY A 25 -15.46 6.05 35.17
N ARG A 26 -16.27 5.21 35.82
CA ARG A 26 -17.60 5.49 36.38
C ARG A 26 -18.75 5.70 35.39
N CYS A 27 -19.10 4.63 34.67
CA CYS A 27 -20.45 4.08 34.45
C CYS A 27 -20.27 2.91 33.46
N ASP A 28 -20.27 1.67 33.94
CA ASP A 28 -19.87 0.50 33.13
C ASP A 28 -20.95 0.13 32.10
N THR A 29 -20.87 0.76 30.92
CA THR A 29 -21.39 0.18 29.67
C THR A 29 -20.19 -0.36 28.90
N LEU A 30 -20.02 -1.69 28.94
CA LEU A 30 -18.99 -2.40 28.18
C LEU A 30 -19.32 -2.33 26.68
N GLU A 31 -18.92 -1.26 25.99
CA GLU A 31 -18.86 -1.27 24.54
C GLU A 31 -17.70 -2.17 24.09
N LYS A 32 -18.03 -3.41 23.72
CA LYS A 32 -17.13 -4.29 22.97
C LYS A 32 -16.83 -3.63 21.62
N ARG A 33 -15.70 -2.95 21.51
CA ARG A 33 -15.17 -2.53 20.21
C ARG A 33 -14.44 -3.70 19.60
N VAL A 34 -15.09 -4.37 18.66
CA VAL A 34 -14.45 -5.34 17.76
C VAL A 34 -13.71 -4.50 16.73
N ILE A 35 -12.38 -4.49 16.82
CA ILE A 35 -11.54 -3.95 15.75
C ILE A 35 -11.46 -5.06 14.70
N ASN A 36 -12.15 -4.88 13.58
CA ASN A 36 -11.94 -5.71 12.40
C ASN A 36 -10.65 -5.23 11.74
N LEU A 37 -9.51 -5.76 12.18
CA LEU A 37 -8.28 -5.63 11.40
C LEU A 37 -8.52 -6.33 10.04
N PRO A 38 -8.10 -5.75 8.92
CA PRO A 38 -8.22 -6.39 7.63
C PRO A 38 -7.55 -7.77 7.71
N THR A 39 -8.30 -8.81 7.36
CA THR A 39 -7.76 -10.16 7.20
C THR A 39 -6.70 -10.11 6.10
N GLN A 40 -5.58 -10.80 6.32
CA GLN A 40 -4.46 -10.86 5.38
C GLN A 40 -4.99 -11.25 3.99
N SER A 41 -4.88 -10.35 3.02
CA SER A 41 -5.19 -10.62 1.62
C SER A 41 -4.28 -11.74 1.13
N THR A 42 -4.81 -12.67 0.32
CA THR A 42 -4.00 -13.70 -0.34
C THR A 42 -3.04 -13.13 -1.38
N VAL A 43 -3.22 -11.86 -1.75
CA VAL A 43 -2.36 -11.14 -2.71
C VAL A 43 -1.83 -9.86 -2.06
N PHE A 44 -0.52 -9.66 -2.13
CA PHE A 44 0.13 -8.44 -1.68
C PHE A 44 0.40 -7.46 -2.85
N PRO A 45 0.27 -6.14 -2.63
CA PRO A 45 -0.43 -5.54 -1.50
C PRO A 45 -1.94 -5.81 -1.55
N PRO A 46 -2.62 -5.76 -0.39
CA PRO A 46 -4.07 -5.67 -0.36
C PRO A 46 -4.60 -4.45 -1.12
N ASP A 47 -5.91 -4.46 -1.39
CA ASP A 47 -6.62 -3.23 -1.75
C ASP A 47 -6.46 -2.21 -0.62
N SER A 48 -6.10 -0.98 -0.97
CA SER A 48 -5.94 0.09 0.02
C SER A 48 -7.27 0.56 0.59
N ARG A 49 -8.40 0.33 -0.09
CA ARG A 49 -9.73 0.69 0.41
C ARG A 49 -10.07 -0.14 1.64
N VAL A 50 -10.35 0.52 2.74
CA VAL A 50 -10.85 -0.12 3.96
C VAL A 50 -12.31 0.23 4.19
N SER A 51 -13.17 -0.78 4.20
CA SER A 51 -14.58 -0.60 4.54
C SER A 51 -14.77 -0.67 6.06
N GLY A 52 -15.09 0.48 6.66
CA GLY A 52 -15.79 0.57 7.95
C GLY A 52 -14.95 0.35 9.21
N VAL A 53 -14.36 1.42 9.76
CA VAL A 53 -14.15 1.51 11.22
C VAL A 53 -14.30 2.95 11.76
N TYR A 54 -14.01 4.00 10.98
CA TYR A 54 -14.14 5.38 11.47
C TYR A 54 -14.65 6.32 10.36
N SER A 55 -15.85 6.89 10.54
CA SER A 55 -16.45 7.96 9.71
C SER A 55 -17.01 7.56 8.32
N ASN A 56 -17.87 8.43 7.80
CA ASN A 56 -18.65 8.27 6.56
C ASN A 56 -17.83 8.61 5.29
N ASP A 57 -16.51 8.64 5.38
CA ASP A 57 -15.62 9.01 4.26
C ASP A 57 -14.88 7.73 3.80
N ASP A 58 -14.65 7.60 2.49
CA ASP A 58 -13.82 6.51 1.96
C ASP A 58 -12.39 6.66 2.52
N GLU A 59 -11.90 5.63 3.22
CA GLU A 59 -10.57 5.62 3.84
C GLU A 59 -9.63 4.67 3.10
N HIS A 60 -8.40 5.14 2.87
CA HIS A 60 -7.33 4.35 2.27
C HIS A 60 -6.26 4.01 3.31
N MET A 61 -5.63 2.85 3.18
CA MET A 61 -4.50 2.39 4.00
C MET A 61 -3.28 2.13 3.12
N CYS A 62 -2.12 2.67 3.51
CA CYS A 62 -0.83 2.33 2.94
C CYS A 62 -0.31 1.07 3.63
N TYR A 63 -0.19 -0.03 2.89
CA TYR A 63 0.35 -1.31 3.36
C TYR A 63 1.84 -1.48 3.05
N CYS A 64 2.59 -0.39 2.85
CA CYS A 64 4.03 -0.50 2.66
C CYS A 64 4.70 -1.07 3.92
N PRO A 65 5.66 -2.01 3.81
CA PRO A 65 6.28 -2.69 4.95
C PRO A 65 6.77 -1.79 6.07
N VAL A 66 7.22 -0.56 5.79
CA VAL A 66 7.62 0.42 6.83
C VAL A 66 6.48 0.85 7.76
N HIS A 67 5.23 0.53 7.42
CA HIS A 67 4.02 0.80 8.20
C HIS A 67 3.43 -0.46 8.86
N LEU A 68 4.03 -1.61 8.60
CA LEU A 68 3.58 -2.88 9.10
C LEU A 68 4.39 -3.27 10.34
N GLN A 69 3.82 -4.19 11.11
CA GLN A 69 4.49 -4.82 12.24
C GLN A 69 4.38 -6.33 12.05
N PRO A 70 5.42 -7.11 12.43
CA PRO A 70 5.30 -8.56 12.55
C PRO A 70 4.07 -8.94 13.38
N GLY A 71 3.40 -10.01 12.99
CA GLY A 71 2.30 -10.57 13.76
C GLY A 71 2.78 -11.15 15.10
N GLU A 72 1.86 -11.30 16.04
CA GLU A 72 2.18 -11.86 17.37
C GLU A 72 2.30 -13.39 17.37
N SER A 73 2.03 -14.05 16.24
CA SER A 73 2.10 -15.51 16.11
C SER A 73 3.48 -16.00 15.68
N ASP A 74 3.77 -17.26 15.98
CA ASP A 74 4.99 -17.94 15.51
C ASP A 74 5.03 -18.15 13.98
N GLU A 75 3.88 -17.99 13.30
CA GLU A 75 3.78 -18.08 11.83
C GLU A 75 4.02 -16.72 11.17
N PRO A 76 4.72 -16.67 10.02
CA PRO A 76 4.98 -15.43 9.29
C PRO A 76 3.70 -14.68 8.94
N SER A 77 3.55 -13.50 9.53
CA SER A 77 2.34 -12.68 9.38
C SER A 77 2.65 -11.23 9.73
N TRP A 78 1.74 -10.33 9.39
CA TRP A 78 1.87 -8.92 9.69
C TRP A 78 0.52 -8.31 10.03
N THR A 79 0.57 -7.19 10.76
CA THR A 79 -0.59 -6.36 11.04
C THR A 79 -0.26 -4.89 10.79
N GLY A 80 -1.30 -4.03 10.86
CA GLY A 80 -1.14 -2.59 10.77
C GLY A 80 -1.34 -2.03 9.36
N GLY A 81 -0.45 -1.12 8.97
CA GLY A 81 -0.63 -0.21 7.85
C GLY A 81 -0.89 1.20 8.35
N LYS A 82 -0.69 2.18 7.47
CA LYS A 82 -0.87 3.60 7.81
C LYS A 82 -2.09 4.17 7.11
N PRO A 83 -3.07 4.73 7.86
CA PRO A 83 -4.17 5.46 7.27
C PRO A 83 -3.66 6.62 6.42
N ILE A 84 -4.13 6.68 5.18
CA ILE A 84 -3.89 7.79 4.26
C ILE A 84 -5.09 8.73 4.37
N ILE A 85 -5.18 9.42 5.51
CA ILE A 85 -6.32 10.31 5.80
C ILE A 85 -6.00 11.74 5.34
N ASN A 86 -6.85 12.25 4.45
CA ASN A 86 -7.04 13.61 3.93
C ASN A 86 -6.45 14.73 4.85
N LYS A 87 -5.48 15.55 4.43
CA LYS A 87 -5.70 16.62 3.42
C LYS A 87 -4.50 17.00 2.53
N GLU A 88 -3.28 16.50 2.75
CA GLU A 88 -2.07 17.10 2.14
C GLU A 88 -0.93 16.11 1.88
N SER A 89 -1.17 14.80 1.97
CA SER A 89 -0.12 13.80 1.77
C SER A 89 -0.06 13.35 0.32
N ASN A 90 1.13 13.46 -0.29
CA ASN A 90 1.39 12.95 -1.63
C ASN A 90 1.10 11.44 -1.64
N SER A 91 0.21 11.05 -2.52
CA SER A 91 -0.23 9.66 -2.71
C SER A 91 0.09 9.23 -4.12
N ALA A 92 0.16 7.93 -4.34
CA ALA A 92 0.32 7.35 -5.66
C ALA A 92 -0.69 6.25 -5.86
N ARG A 93 -1.29 6.20 -7.05
CA ARG A 93 -2.14 5.08 -7.48
C ARG A 93 -1.32 4.20 -8.40
N ILE A 94 -1.14 2.94 -8.00
CA ILE A 94 -0.43 1.93 -8.78
C ILE A 94 -1.45 1.11 -9.54
N HIS A 95 -1.25 1.00 -10.85
CA HIS A 95 -2.06 0.19 -11.75
C HIS A 95 -1.37 -1.15 -12.01
N PHE A 96 -2.16 -2.22 -12.09
CA PHE A 96 -1.67 -3.57 -12.36
C PHE A 96 -2.35 -4.16 -13.59
N ARG A 97 -1.69 -5.13 -14.22
CA ARG A 97 -2.25 -5.89 -15.34
C ARG A 97 -3.31 -6.90 -14.90
N ASP A 98 -3.17 -7.45 -13.70
CA ASP A 98 -3.86 -8.64 -13.21
C ASP A 98 -4.88 -8.37 -12.09
N ARG A 99 -5.03 -7.12 -11.65
CA ARG A 99 -5.95 -6.70 -10.59
C ARG A 99 -6.27 -5.22 -10.62
N GLU A 100 -7.21 -4.83 -9.78
CA GLU A 100 -7.55 -3.42 -9.52
C GLU A 100 -6.37 -2.61 -9.00
N SER A 101 -6.39 -1.31 -9.29
CA SER A 101 -5.40 -0.36 -8.79
C SER A 101 -5.46 -0.22 -7.27
N THR A 102 -4.33 0.09 -6.64
CA THR A 102 -4.25 0.35 -5.20
C THR A 102 -3.54 1.69 -4.92
N ILE A 103 -3.79 2.28 -3.76
CA ILE A 103 -3.24 3.59 -3.38
C ILE A 103 -2.24 3.45 -2.23
N PHE A 104 -1.09 4.09 -2.40
CA PHE A 104 0.02 4.12 -1.46
C PHE A 104 0.38 5.57 -1.13
N GLU A 105 1.11 5.78 -0.03
CA GLU A 105 1.90 6.99 0.10
C GLU A 105 2.93 7.06 -1.04
N PHE A 106 3.17 8.26 -1.56
CA PHE A 106 3.96 8.46 -2.79
C PHE A 106 5.33 7.75 -2.76
N LEU A 107 6.12 7.97 -1.71
CA LEU A 107 7.45 7.34 -1.58
C LEU A 107 7.37 5.82 -1.43
N CYS A 108 6.28 5.32 -0.85
CA CYS A 108 6.06 3.90 -0.70
C CYS A 108 5.76 3.21 -2.03
N ALA A 109 5.00 3.87 -2.90
CA ALA A 109 4.75 3.36 -4.25
C ALA A 109 6.04 3.28 -5.06
N GLY A 110 6.85 4.35 -5.02
CA GLY A 110 8.17 4.37 -5.69
C GLY A 110 9.06 3.23 -5.19
N THR A 111 9.15 3.05 -3.86
CA THR A 111 9.94 1.97 -3.24
C THR A 111 9.42 0.57 -3.61
N ALA A 112 8.11 0.39 -3.66
CA ALA A 112 7.51 -0.88 -4.05
C ALA A 112 7.82 -1.25 -5.50
N ILE A 113 7.64 -0.29 -6.42
CA ILE A 113 7.90 -0.51 -7.84
C ILE A 113 9.40 -0.70 -8.09
N ILE A 114 10.28 0.12 -7.50
CA ILE A 114 11.73 -0.02 -7.70
C ILE A 114 12.23 -1.38 -7.20
N THR A 115 11.74 -1.86 -6.04
CA THR A 115 12.12 -3.17 -5.50
C THR A 115 11.67 -4.31 -6.41
N SER A 116 10.58 -4.16 -7.15
CA SER A 116 10.07 -5.19 -8.08
C SER A 116 10.99 -5.49 -9.27
N PHE A 117 11.96 -4.63 -9.58
CA PHE A 117 12.97 -4.86 -10.62
C PHE A 117 14.12 -5.76 -10.16
N ARG A 118 14.11 -6.21 -8.90
CA ARG A 118 15.08 -7.17 -8.40
C ARG A 118 14.71 -8.59 -8.83
N ASP A 119 15.74 -9.39 -9.07
CA ASP A 119 15.63 -10.83 -9.31
C ASP A 119 16.58 -11.65 -8.43
N ASP A 120 17.40 -10.97 -7.62
CA ASP A 120 18.30 -11.58 -6.66
C ASP A 120 17.59 -11.91 -5.33
N ASP A 121 18.27 -12.70 -4.49
CA ASP A 121 17.90 -12.95 -3.09
C ASP A 121 18.88 -12.17 -2.19
N PRO A 122 18.43 -11.03 -1.61
CA PRO A 122 19.26 -10.13 -0.81
C PRO A 122 19.77 -10.79 0.48
N ALA A 123 20.84 -10.23 1.04
CA ALA A 123 21.28 -10.61 2.38
C ALA A 123 20.23 -10.24 3.44
N ASP A 124 20.14 -11.03 4.50
CA ASP A 124 19.14 -10.86 5.57
C ASP A 124 19.15 -9.46 6.20
N ASP A 125 20.33 -8.83 6.31
CA ASP A 125 20.52 -7.49 6.89
C ASP A 125 20.43 -6.35 5.85
N GLU A 126 20.24 -6.65 4.57
CA GLU A 126 20.11 -5.63 3.53
C GLU A 126 18.78 -4.87 3.71
N VAL A 127 18.85 -3.54 3.75
CA VAL A 127 17.67 -2.66 3.82
C VAL A 127 17.01 -2.59 2.44
N LEU A 128 15.75 -3.03 2.35
CA LEU A 128 15.00 -3.14 1.10
C LEU A 128 13.85 -2.14 0.97
N VAL A 129 13.29 -1.67 2.09
CA VAL A 129 12.14 -0.74 2.09
C VAL A 129 12.37 0.39 3.08
N GLY A 130 12.28 1.63 2.58
CA GLY A 130 12.57 2.82 3.37
C GLY A 130 14.01 2.81 3.91
N SER A 131 14.18 3.25 5.15
CA SER A 131 15.51 3.36 5.78
C SER A 131 15.78 2.28 6.83
N THR A 132 14.82 1.41 7.11
CA THR A 132 14.85 0.54 8.29
C THR A 132 14.41 -0.90 8.06
N VAL A 133 13.61 -1.20 7.02
CA VAL A 133 13.08 -2.55 6.82
C VAL A 133 14.06 -3.38 6.01
N THR A 134 14.60 -4.40 6.65
CA THR A 134 15.55 -5.36 6.09
C THR A 134 14.86 -6.53 5.41
N LYS A 135 15.63 -7.35 4.69
CA LYS A 135 15.13 -8.62 4.13
C LYS A 135 14.64 -9.57 5.24
N SER A 136 15.35 -9.66 6.36
CA SER A 136 14.93 -10.48 7.52
C SER A 136 13.59 -10.03 8.08
N ASP A 137 13.33 -8.71 8.18
CA ASP A 137 12.04 -8.20 8.65
C ASP A 137 10.91 -8.60 7.69
N LEU A 138 11.17 -8.58 6.37
CA LEU A 138 10.20 -9.02 5.38
C LEU A 138 9.95 -10.53 5.45
N ASP A 139 10.97 -11.37 5.68
CA ASP A 139 10.80 -12.80 5.87
C ASP A 139 9.98 -13.11 7.13
N GLU A 140 10.25 -12.43 8.25
CA GLU A 140 9.49 -12.58 9.49
C GLU A 140 8.01 -12.23 9.29
N MET A 141 7.73 -11.23 8.47
CA MET A 141 6.37 -10.87 8.07
C MET A 141 5.77 -11.79 6.99
N GLY A 142 6.53 -12.74 6.43
CA GLY A 142 6.09 -13.56 5.29
C GLY A 142 5.89 -12.75 4.00
N LEU A 143 6.55 -11.60 3.91
CA LEU A 143 6.45 -10.65 2.81
C LEU A 143 7.57 -10.82 1.78
N TRP A 144 8.70 -11.46 2.07
CA TRP A 144 9.66 -11.79 1.02
C TRP A 144 9.41 -13.22 0.49
N PRO A 145 9.38 -13.45 -0.84
CA PRO A 145 9.51 -12.49 -1.95
C PRO A 145 8.19 -11.81 -2.38
N THR A 146 7.07 -12.11 -1.74
CA THR A 146 5.71 -11.67 -2.12
C THR A 146 5.58 -10.15 -2.34
N TYR A 147 6.28 -9.34 -1.54
CA TYR A 147 6.37 -7.89 -1.64
C TYR A 147 6.97 -7.50 -3.00
N ARG A 148 8.14 -8.06 -3.35
CA ARG A 148 8.80 -7.82 -4.64
C ARG A 148 7.92 -8.27 -5.80
N ASP A 149 7.45 -9.51 -5.75
CA ASP A 149 6.75 -10.13 -6.86
C ASP A 149 5.36 -9.56 -7.09
N GLY A 150 4.70 -9.07 -6.02
CA GLY A 150 3.40 -8.41 -6.09
C GLY A 150 3.38 -7.15 -6.97
N PHE A 151 4.52 -6.50 -7.21
CA PHE A 151 4.60 -5.32 -8.06
C PHE A 151 5.21 -5.58 -9.44
N LYS A 152 5.63 -6.82 -9.78
CA LYS A 152 6.16 -7.14 -11.12
C LYS A 152 5.13 -6.91 -12.23
N ASN A 153 3.84 -7.06 -11.92
CA ASN A 153 2.74 -6.81 -12.85
C ASN A 153 2.22 -5.36 -12.84
N ALA A 154 2.90 -4.43 -12.14
CA ALA A 154 2.57 -3.01 -12.21
C ALA A 154 2.79 -2.47 -13.63
N THR A 155 1.78 -1.79 -14.17
CA THR A 155 1.76 -1.25 -15.54
C THR A 155 1.87 0.27 -15.58
N GLY A 156 1.58 0.94 -14.47
CA GLY A 156 1.72 2.38 -14.39
C GLY A 156 1.53 2.94 -13.00
N VAL A 157 1.94 4.19 -12.81
CA VAL A 157 1.76 4.93 -11.57
C VAL A 157 1.28 6.35 -11.85
N GLU A 158 0.19 6.73 -11.19
CA GLU A 158 -0.27 8.11 -11.12
C GLU A 158 0.21 8.76 -9.83
N THR A 159 0.57 10.04 -9.91
CA THR A 159 0.89 10.83 -8.71
C THR A 159 -0.26 11.76 -8.39
N GLY A 160 -0.67 11.80 -7.13
CA GLY A 160 -1.86 12.54 -6.74
C GLY A 160 -1.95 12.86 -5.26
N LEU A 161 -3.13 13.31 -4.89
CA LEU A 161 -3.52 13.64 -3.53
C LEU A 161 -4.81 12.87 -3.22
N LEU A 162 -4.99 12.46 -1.98
CA LEU A 162 -6.30 12.04 -1.48
C LEU A 162 -7.07 13.26 -1.00
N ILE A 163 -8.17 13.58 -1.69
CA ILE A 163 -9.07 14.69 -1.38
C ILE A 163 -10.43 14.09 -1.05
N ARG A 164 -10.79 14.13 0.24
CA ARG A 164 -12.06 13.56 0.75
C ARG A 164 -12.22 12.08 0.41
N GLY A 165 -11.17 11.30 0.62
CA GLY A 165 -11.15 9.87 0.31
C GLY A 165 -10.90 9.54 -1.16
N GLU A 166 -11.09 10.51 -2.06
CA GLU A 166 -10.89 10.28 -3.49
C GLU A 166 -9.50 10.66 -3.96
N PHE A 167 -8.89 9.80 -4.78
CA PHE A 167 -7.61 10.10 -5.41
C PHE A 167 -7.79 11.05 -6.59
N VAL A 168 -7.05 12.16 -6.52
CA VAL A 168 -7.02 13.20 -7.55
C VAL A 168 -5.59 13.35 -8.05
N ASN A 169 -5.37 13.10 -9.34
CA ASN A 169 -4.07 13.28 -9.98
C ASN A 169 -3.61 14.75 -9.87
N MET A 170 -2.35 14.94 -9.46
CA MET A 170 -1.84 16.27 -9.11
C MET A 170 -1.34 17.08 -10.32
N TYR A 171 -1.16 16.45 -11.48
CA TYR A 171 -0.62 17.08 -12.68
C TYR A 171 -1.71 17.44 -13.70
N GLU A 172 -1.44 18.47 -14.50
CA GLU A 172 -2.32 18.87 -15.60
C GLU A 172 -2.41 17.76 -16.67
N GLY A 173 -3.62 17.46 -17.12
CA GLY A 173 -3.87 16.40 -18.11
C GLY A 173 -3.95 14.98 -17.54
N ASP A 174 -3.86 14.83 -16.21
CA ASP A 174 -3.94 13.54 -15.51
C ASP A 174 -2.96 12.46 -16.04
N PRO A 175 -1.67 12.79 -16.24
CA PRO A 175 -0.68 11.87 -16.77
C PRO A 175 -0.42 10.70 -15.81
N MET A 176 -0.10 9.55 -16.40
CA MET A 176 0.38 8.36 -15.72
C MET A 176 1.78 8.04 -16.26
N LEU A 177 2.71 7.71 -15.38
CA LEU A 177 3.97 7.10 -15.80
C LEU A 177 3.69 5.64 -16.15
N GLU A 178 3.80 5.29 -17.43
CA GLU A 178 3.74 3.90 -17.88
C GLU A 178 5.02 3.17 -17.46
N ILE A 179 4.84 1.97 -16.88
CA ILE A 179 5.95 1.09 -16.50
C ILE A 179 6.12 0.08 -17.62
N ASP A 180 6.94 0.45 -18.60
CA ASP A 180 7.34 -0.44 -19.67
C ASP A 180 8.55 -1.27 -19.22
N ARG A 181 8.33 -2.56 -18.95
CA ARG A 181 9.36 -3.50 -18.50
C ARG A 181 10.33 -3.95 -19.60
N GLU A 182 10.03 -3.66 -20.87
CA GLU A 182 10.97 -3.89 -21.98
C GLU A 182 11.99 -2.75 -22.09
N VAL A 183 11.64 -1.55 -21.61
CA VAL A 183 12.50 -0.36 -21.63
C VAL A 183 13.15 -0.11 -20.27
N MET A 184 12.36 -0.12 -19.20
CA MET A 184 12.82 -0.04 -17.82
C MET A 184 13.14 -1.47 -17.37
N THR A 185 14.42 -1.84 -17.37
CA THR A 185 14.84 -3.22 -17.09
C THR A 185 15.45 -3.39 -15.72
N ASP A 186 15.74 -2.28 -15.03
CA ASP A 186 16.39 -2.26 -13.73
C ASP A 186 15.87 -1.09 -12.87
N ARG A 187 16.40 -1.01 -11.65
CA ARG A 187 16.04 0.02 -10.67
C ARG A 187 16.44 1.42 -11.12
N GLU A 188 17.58 1.56 -11.79
CA GLU A 188 18.17 2.85 -12.16
C GLU A 188 17.38 3.49 -13.29
N THR A 189 17.09 2.72 -14.35
CA THR A 189 16.25 3.13 -15.47
C THR A 189 14.84 3.53 -15.04
N PHE A 190 14.23 2.81 -14.10
CA PHE A 190 12.97 3.23 -13.51
C PHE A 190 13.09 4.53 -12.69
N ALA A 191 14.12 4.65 -11.85
CA ALA A 191 14.32 5.85 -11.03
C ALA A 191 14.53 7.11 -11.90
N ASP A 192 15.31 7.00 -12.97
CA ASP A 192 15.53 8.06 -13.95
C ASP A 192 14.24 8.45 -14.67
N ALA A 193 13.46 7.47 -15.13
CA ALA A 193 12.17 7.72 -15.77
C ALA A 193 11.16 8.36 -14.82
N PHE A 194 11.14 7.92 -13.56
CA PHE A 194 10.29 8.48 -12.52
C PHE A 194 10.66 9.94 -12.18
N GLY A 195 11.96 10.25 -12.10
CA GLY A 195 12.47 11.61 -11.95
C GLY A 195 12.10 12.50 -13.13
N ALA A 196 12.35 12.03 -14.36
CA ALA A 196 12.01 12.77 -15.58
C ALA A 196 10.50 13.00 -15.73
N PHE A 197 9.67 12.03 -15.32
CA PHE A 197 8.22 12.19 -15.27
C PHE A 197 7.82 13.29 -14.28
N PHE A 198 8.43 13.33 -13.10
CA PHE A 198 8.15 14.38 -12.12
C PHE A 198 8.51 15.78 -12.65
N ASP A 199 9.68 15.92 -13.27
CA ASP A 199 10.21 17.20 -13.76
C ASP A 199 9.50 17.74 -15.01
N SER A 200 8.96 16.83 -15.85
CA SER A 200 8.29 17.21 -17.10
C SER A 200 6.83 17.60 -16.94
N ASN A 201 6.21 17.30 -15.80
CA ASN A 201 4.77 17.50 -15.59
C ASN A 201 4.45 18.76 -14.76
N THR A 202 3.41 19.48 -15.20
CA THR A 202 2.97 20.71 -14.54
C THR A 202 1.96 20.41 -13.44
N ILE A 203 2.25 20.81 -12.19
CA ILE A 203 1.35 20.63 -11.05
C ILE A 203 0.12 21.54 -11.19
N LYS A 204 -1.08 20.97 -11.03
CA LYS A 204 -2.37 21.70 -11.00
C LYS A 204 -2.39 22.75 -9.90
N LYS A 205 -3.03 23.89 -10.17
CA LYS A 205 -3.13 25.01 -9.21
C LYS A 205 -3.76 24.61 -7.86
N LEU A 206 -4.78 23.75 -7.87
CA LEU A 206 -5.41 23.23 -6.64
C LEU A 206 -4.42 22.43 -5.78
N SER A 207 -3.51 21.70 -6.42
CA SER A 207 -2.46 20.93 -5.76
C SER A 207 -1.29 21.80 -5.28
N ARG A 208 -0.98 22.91 -5.97
CA ARG A 208 0.10 23.84 -5.56
C ARG A 208 -0.15 24.49 -4.21
N ASN A 209 -1.40 24.87 -3.90
CA ASN A 209 -1.73 25.47 -2.60
C ASN A 209 -1.44 24.52 -1.43
N ASN A 210 -1.49 23.21 -1.66
CA ASN A 210 -1.16 22.18 -0.68
C ASN A 210 0.34 21.80 -0.73
N TYR A 211 0.99 21.89 -1.90
CA TYR A 211 2.41 21.54 -2.09
C TYR A 211 3.38 22.63 -1.58
N SER A 212 3.06 23.91 -1.75
CA SER A 212 3.93 25.04 -1.36
C SER A 212 4.08 25.22 0.17
N GLN A 213 3.29 24.54 1.00
CA GLN A 213 3.49 24.53 2.45
C GLN A 213 4.61 23.58 2.91
N LYS A 214 5.11 22.68 2.05
CA LYS A 214 6.04 21.60 2.44
C LYS A 214 7.45 21.69 1.85
N GLN A 215 7.81 22.77 1.16
CA GLN A 215 9.18 22.99 0.68
C GLN A 215 10.16 23.52 1.75
N LEU A 216 9.79 23.56 3.04
CA LEU A 216 10.65 24.06 4.11
C LEU A 216 11.42 22.98 4.90
N GLU A 217 11.25 21.69 4.61
CA GLU A 217 11.97 20.61 5.31
C GLU A 217 12.37 19.48 4.35
N TRP A 218 13.25 19.79 3.40
CA TRP A 218 14.06 18.81 2.68
C TRP A 218 15.53 19.14 2.89
#